data_AF-A0A352CE63-F1
#
_entry.id   AF-A0A352CE63-F1
#
_cell.length_a   1.000
_cell.length_b   1.000
_cell.length_c   1.000
_cell.angle_alpha   90.00
_cell.angle_beta   90.00
_cell.angle_gamma   90.00
#
_symmetry.space_group_name_H-M   'P 1'
#
loop_
_entity.id
_entity.type
_entity.pdbx_description
1 polymer ?
#
loop_
_entity_poly.entity_id
_entity_poly.type
_entity_poly.pdbx_seq_one_letter_code
_entity_poly.pdbx_strand_id
1 'polypeptide(L)'
;MSRKTAHRRTPGRDARNEQRKFTGAFVNAVAIALFVAGLFGPIIDPVRMGNLAPESRIFLVTMGLIAHFLARFAVRGIEDKAE
;
A
#
# COMPACT_ATOMS: atom_id res chain seq x y z
N MET A 1 -20.07 12.72 37.22
CA MET A 1 -20.89 12.49 36.00
C MET A 1 -20.17 13.15 34.82
N SER A 2 -19.26 12.44 34.15
CA SER A 2 -18.48 13.01 33.04
C SER A 2 -19.26 12.87 31.74
N ARG A 3 -19.67 14.00 31.15
CA ARG A 3 -20.34 14.05 29.84
C ARG A 3 -19.34 13.59 28.77
N LYS A 4 -19.41 12.32 28.37
CA LYS A 4 -18.84 11.87 27.10
C LYS A 4 -19.58 12.60 25.98
N THR A 5 -18.99 13.67 25.48
CA THR A 5 -19.42 14.32 24.25
C THR A 5 -19.20 13.32 23.12
N ALA A 6 -20.27 12.64 22.73
CA ALA A 6 -20.32 11.85 21.52
C ALA A 6 -20.10 12.80 20.34
N HIS A 7 -18.84 12.98 19.97
CA HIS A 7 -18.45 13.67 18.74
C HIS A 7 -19.05 12.86 17.59
N ARG A 8 -20.22 13.29 17.11
CA ARG A 8 -20.91 12.73 15.94
C ARG A 8 -19.92 12.79 14.78
N ARG A 9 -19.34 11.64 14.46
CA ARG A 9 -18.53 11.46 13.26
C ARG A 9 -19.43 11.87 12.09
N THR A 10 -19.02 12.89 11.33
CA THR A 10 -19.77 13.25 10.13
C THR A 10 -19.71 12.05 9.19
N PRO A 11 -20.85 11.53 8.68
CA PRO A 11 -20.89 10.30 7.87
C PRO A 11 -19.91 10.32 6.70
N GLY A 12 -19.66 11.50 6.12
CA GLY A 12 -18.71 11.68 5.03
C GLY A 12 -17.23 11.59 5.43
N ARG A 13 -16.84 11.80 6.71
CA ARG A 13 -15.44 11.68 7.14
C ARG A 13 -15.03 10.20 7.27
N ASP A 14 -15.90 9.39 7.85
CA ASP A 14 -15.64 7.97 8.07
C ASP A 14 -15.59 7.19 6.75
N ALA A 15 -16.54 7.42 5.84
CA ALA A 15 -16.53 6.81 4.50
C ALA A 15 -15.27 7.20 3.67
N ARG A 16 -14.83 8.47 3.75
CA ARG A 16 -13.58 8.92 3.10
C ARG A 16 -12.34 8.24 3.71
N ASN A 17 -12.33 8.02 5.02
CA ASN A 17 -11.23 7.33 5.69
C ASN A 17 -11.19 5.84 5.32
N GLU A 18 -12.34 5.15 5.27
CA GLU A 18 -12.42 3.76 4.82
C GLU A 18 -11.93 3.61 3.38
N GLN A 19 -12.33 4.51 2.48
CA GLN A 19 -11.85 4.49 1.10
C GLN A 19 -10.33 4.70 1.02
N ARG A 20 -9.76 5.62 1.80
CA ARG A 20 -8.30 5.83 1.85
C ARG A 20 -7.55 4.63 2.41
N LYS A 21 -8.11 3.94 3.42
CA LYS A 21 -7.54 2.68 3.96
C LYS A 21 -7.53 1.59 2.89
N PHE A 22 -8.65 1.41 2.18
CA PHE A 22 -8.75 0.40 1.13
C PHE A 22 -7.80 0.70 -0.02
N THR A 23 -7.76 1.95 -0.50
CA THR A 23 -6.82 2.38 -1.54
C THR A 23 -5.38 2.20 -1.09
N GLY A 24 -5.04 2.59 0.14
CA GLY A 24 -3.70 2.40 0.69
C GLY A 24 -3.30 0.93 0.77
N ALA A 25 -4.19 0.06 1.25
CA ALA A 25 -3.96 -1.38 1.30
C ALA A 25 -3.77 -1.99 -0.10
N PHE A 26 -4.60 -1.59 -1.07
CA PHE A 26 -4.49 -2.03 -2.45
C PHE A 26 -3.16 -1.62 -3.09
N VAL A 27 -2.80 -0.33 -3.00
CA VAL A 27 -1.53 0.17 -3.54
C VAL A 27 -0.34 -0.52 -2.86
N ASN A 28 -0.44 -0.78 -1.55
CA ASN A 28 0.60 -1.52 -0.83
C ASN A 28 0.71 -2.99 -1.29
N ALA A 29 -0.40 -3.66 -1.58
CA ALA A 29 -0.39 -5.02 -2.11
C ALA A 29 0.28 -5.08 -3.49
N VAL A 30 -0.02 -4.11 -4.38
CA VAL A 30 0.64 -3.97 -5.68
C VAL A 30 2.14 -3.71 -5.51
N ALA A 31 2.51 -2.85 -4.56
CA ALA A 31 3.91 -2.56 -4.25
C ALA A 31 4.69 -3.83 -3.87
N ILE A 32 4.11 -4.66 -2.98
CA ILE A 32 4.70 -5.94 -2.58
C ILE A 32 4.81 -6.88 -3.78
N ALA A 33 3.77 -6.99 -4.61
CA ALA A 33 3.81 -7.84 -5.79
C ALA A 33 4.93 -7.45 -6.77
N LEU A 34 5.11 -6.15 -7.04
CA LEU A 34 6.20 -5.65 -7.88
C LEU A 34 7.57 -5.94 -7.28
N PHE A 35 7.72 -5.70 -5.98
CA PHE A 35 8.96 -5.98 -5.26
C PHE A 35 9.33 -7.47 -5.33
N VAL A 36 8.35 -8.34 -5.06
CA VAL A 36 8.55 -9.80 -5.10
C VAL A 36 8.85 -10.28 -6.52
N ALA A 37 8.13 -9.80 -7.53
CA ALA A 37 8.36 -10.15 -8.92
C ALA A 37 9.76 -9.70 -9.40
N GLY A 38 10.19 -8.50 -9.03
CA GLY A 38 11.51 -7.98 -9.41
C GLY A 38 12.66 -8.70 -8.71
N LEU A 39 12.53 -8.97 -7.40
CA LEU A 39 13.60 -9.54 -6.58
C LEU A 39 13.67 -11.08 -6.67
N PHE A 40 12.52 -11.75 -6.60
CA PHE A 40 12.42 -13.21 -6.54
C PHE A 40 11.91 -13.84 -7.84
N GLY A 41 11.50 -13.05 -8.84
CA GLY A 41 11.02 -13.56 -10.13
C GLY A 41 11.94 -14.62 -10.77
N PRO A 42 13.26 -14.40 -10.88
CA PRO A 42 14.19 -15.39 -11.42
C PRO A 42 14.29 -16.70 -10.63
N ILE A 43 13.94 -16.69 -9.34
CA ILE A 43 13.92 -17.89 -8.48
C ILE A 43 12.60 -18.66 -8.69
N ILE A 44 11.49 -17.93 -8.86
CA ILE A 44 10.14 -18.50 -9.01
C ILE A 44 9.92 -19.05 -10.43
N ASP A 45 10.30 -18.28 -11.45
CA ASP A 45 10.18 -18.64 -12.86
C ASP A 45 11.45 -18.23 -13.63
N PRO A 46 12.53 -19.03 -13.55
CA PRO A 46 13.81 -18.71 -14.18
C PRO A 46 13.73 -18.64 -15.71
N VAL A 47 12.77 -19.33 -16.33
CA VAL A 47 12.66 -19.38 -17.80
C VAL A 47 12.09 -18.08 -18.35
N ARG A 48 11.00 -17.57 -17.75
CA ARG A 48 10.41 -16.30 -18.20
C ARG A 48 11.18 -15.09 -17.67
N MET A 49 11.61 -15.12 -16.42
CA MET A 49 12.29 -14.00 -15.77
C MET A 49 13.79 -13.95 -16.06
N GLY A 50 14.40 -15.05 -16.50
CA GLY A 50 15.80 -15.07 -16.96
C GLY A 50 16.02 -14.25 -18.24
N ASN A 51 14.98 -14.10 -19.06
CA ASN A 51 14.99 -13.25 -20.25
C ASN A 51 14.72 -11.78 -19.95
N LEU A 52 14.31 -11.43 -18.72
CA LEU A 52 14.13 -10.03 -18.33
C LEU A 52 15.49 -9.39 -18.12
N ALA A 53 15.71 -8.26 -18.80
CA ALA A 53 16.90 -7.46 -18.63
C ALA A 53 17.09 -7.08 -17.14
N PRO A 54 18.33 -7.10 -16.60
CA PRO A 54 18.60 -6.71 -15.21
C PRO A 54 18.00 -5.35 -14.85
N GLU A 55 18.03 -4.39 -15.78
CA GLU A 55 17.49 -3.04 -15.60
C GLU A 55 15.98 -3.07 -15.36
N SER A 56 15.24 -3.94 -16.07
CA SER A 56 13.80 -4.10 -15.88
C SER A 56 13.46 -4.66 -14.50
N ARG A 57 14.30 -5.55 -13.95
CA ARG A 57 14.12 -6.07 -12.59
C ARG A 57 14.36 -5.00 -11.54
N ILE A 58 15.44 -4.23 -11.68
CA ILE A 58 15.72 -3.07 -10.82
C ILE A 58 14.56 -2.10 -10.86
N PHE A 59 14.03 -1.79 -12.06
CA PHE A 59 12.89 -0.92 -12.22
C PHE A 59 11.65 -1.42 -11.47
N LEU A 60 11.31 -2.71 -11.55
CA LEU A 60 10.19 -3.30 -10.82
C LEU A 60 10.36 -3.16 -9.30
N VAL A 61 11.56 -3.44 -8.78
CA VAL A 61 11.87 -3.29 -7.35
C VAL A 61 11.74 -1.83 -6.92
N THR A 62 12.32 -0.88 -7.68
CA THR A 62 12.24 0.55 -7.38
C THR A 62 10.80 1.06 -7.45
N MET A 63 10.01 0.65 -8.45
CA MET A 63 8.60 1.00 -8.54
C MET A 63 7.78 0.43 -7.38
N GLY A 64 8.08 -0.81 -6.96
CA GLY A 64 7.50 -1.40 -5.76
C GLY A 64 7.78 -0.56 -4.51
N LEU A 65 9.04 -0.15 -4.30
CA LEU A 65 9.41 0.71 -3.17
C LEU A 65 8.70 2.07 -3.21
N ILE A 66 8.64 2.72 -4.37
CA ILE A 66 7.93 4.00 -4.54
C ILE A 66 6.44 3.83 -4.23
N ALA A 67 5.80 2.80 -4.77
CA ALA A 67 4.40 2.50 -4.51
C ALA A 67 4.14 2.22 -3.03
N HIS A 68 5.04 1.53 -2.34
CA HIS A 68 4.95 1.30 -0.89
C HIS A 68 4.98 2.61 -0.10
N PHE A 69 5.89 3.54 -0.43
CA PHE A 69 5.93 4.85 0.20
C PHE A 69 4.69 5.70 -0.12
N LEU A 70 4.15 5.61 -1.34
CA LEU A 70 2.89 6.27 -1.72
C LEU A 70 1.71 5.71 -0.93
N ALA A 71 1.64 4.39 -0.73
CA ALA A 71 0.62 3.76 0.10
C ALA A 71 0.67 4.29 1.55
N ARG A 72 1.88 4.42 2.11
CA ARG A 72 2.08 5.02 3.43
C ARG A 72 1.56 6.46 3.49
N PHE A 73 1.76 7.24 2.43
CA PHE A 73 1.24 8.61 2.35
C PHE A 73 -0.29 8.64 2.27
N ALA A 74 -0.90 7.72 1.52
CA ALA A 74 -2.36 7.64 1.36
C ALA A 74 -3.10 7.42 2.70
N VAL A 75 -2.50 6.65 3.60
CA VAL A 75 -3.06 6.35 4.93
C VAL A 75 -2.58 7.30 6.04
N ARG A 76 -1.63 8.19 5.74
CA ARG A 76 -1.07 9.12 6.73
C ARG A 76 -2.14 10.10 7.20
N GLY A 77 -2.24 10.29 8.52
CA GLY A 77 -3.20 11.20 9.13
C GLY A 77 -4.65 10.68 9.16
N ILE A 78 -4.88 9.40 8.87
CA ILE A 78 -6.14 8.76 9.23
C ILE A 78 -6.14 8.59 10.75
N GLU A 79 -7.03 9.30 11.43
CA GLU A 79 -7.31 9.09 12.86
C GLU A 79 -7.89 7.67 13.02
N ASP A 80 -7.03 6.70 13.30
CA ASP A 80 -7.49 5.44 13.87
C ASP A 80 -8.02 5.77 15.26
N LYS A 81 -9.31 5.50 15.44
CA LYS A 81 -9.86 5.44 16.79
C LYS A 81 -9.15 4.29 17.48
N ALA A 82 -8.12 4.62 18.25
CA ALA A 82 -7.65 3.76 19.31
C ALA A 82 -8.86 3.53 20.23
N GLU A 83 -9.41 2.33 20.13
CA GLU A 83 -10.31 1.78 21.13
C GLU A 83 -9.55 1.57 22.45
#